data_AF-A0A3M0XY76-F1
#
_entry.id   AF-A0A3M0XY76-F1
#
_cell.length_a   1.000
_cell.length_b   1.000
_cell.length_c   1.000
_cell.angle_alpha   90.00
_cell.angle_beta   90.00
_cell.angle_gamma   90.00
#
_symmetry.space_group_name_H-M   'P 1'
#
loop_
_entity.id
_entity.type
_entity.pdbx_description
1 polymer ?
#
loop_
_entity_poly.entity_id
_entity_poly.type
_entity_poly.pdbx_seq_one_letter_code
_entity_poly.pdbx_strand_id
1 'polypeptide(L)'
;LGFSGSNSINNGIWLWDTGTSDHVIYSANQMPGSSAEYNWTYWNGTDSRRHRMRFRTVGRDGYENYQGFLWENNNSQVLMDLDADNGNLWIRGEMRADFFRDANNTSYYADPAGTSYFNDLRPNIIYDRNNTAYYVDPASTTKLNALVVNSCTGCTGTESGNFIKNQFSSAQAANFYIAGTGRASRYFDGNFDSRNGSNYIQFNNWLQIANGGVGLYWNTNGWHFYPASNQDIIVRSGHTTAGSLRLQNAGSIRGYLYWDSNSSVGFLNNAREWGLRYDTRNSYSPNLYFLESGNENWTGNPGNDTGKIEYHSNRFYIAAGANSTEIVRFRRSGSDVAMINNSGYMYAHRWYDWGNTSYYADPASTSYFNDFRASIMYDRDNTNYYANPASTSYFNDLRPNIIYDRNNTAYYVDPASTTKLNALVVNSCTGCSNGSGDNLGNHNATMRL
;
A
#
# COMPACT_ATOMS: atom_id res chain seq x y z
N LEU A 1 -105.47 -0.88 -44.53
CA LEU A 1 -105.55 -2.18 -43.81
C LEU A 1 -106.78 -2.92 -44.30
N GLY A 2 -106.59 -3.77 -45.32
CA GLY A 2 -107.57 -4.75 -45.75
C GLY A 2 -106.87 -6.10 -45.77
N PHE A 3 -107.42 -7.08 -45.07
CA PHE A 3 -106.91 -8.45 -45.06
C PHE A 3 -107.97 -9.39 -45.66
N SER A 4 -107.69 -9.92 -46.85
CA SER A 4 -108.17 -11.21 -47.38
C SER A 4 -107.47 -11.46 -48.72
N GLY A 5 -106.94 -12.62 -49.09
CA GLY A 5 -106.88 -13.93 -48.45
C GLY A 5 -106.01 -14.89 -49.27
N SER A 6 -105.88 -16.11 -48.74
CA SER A 6 -105.30 -17.33 -49.32
C SER A 6 -103.80 -17.37 -49.65
N ASN A 7 -103.08 -18.12 -48.79
CA ASN A 7 -101.87 -18.90 -49.06
C ASN A 7 -100.58 -18.14 -49.39
N SER A 8 -99.97 -17.51 -48.38
CA SER A 8 -98.56 -17.69 -48.02
C SER A 8 -98.19 -16.67 -46.94
N ILE A 9 -97.29 -17.11 -46.06
CA ILE A 9 -96.75 -16.42 -44.89
C ILE A 9 -96.36 -14.97 -45.24
N ASN A 10 -97.20 -13.99 -44.91
CA ASN A 10 -96.92 -12.57 -45.13
C ASN A 10 -97.42 -11.78 -43.91
N ASN A 11 -96.68 -11.91 -42.81
CA ASN A 11 -96.90 -11.12 -41.59
C ASN A 11 -96.23 -9.75 -41.74
N GLY A 12 -96.64 -8.98 -42.75
CA GLY A 12 -96.05 -7.67 -43.03
C GLY A 12 -97.06 -6.71 -43.66
N ILE A 13 -96.97 -5.45 -43.27
CA ILE A 13 -97.64 -4.35 -43.96
C ILE A 13 -96.83 -4.09 -45.25
N TRP A 14 -97.41 -4.47 -46.40
CA TRP A 14 -96.85 -4.12 -47.71
C TRP A 14 -97.27 -2.70 -48.10
N LEU A 15 -96.31 -1.79 -48.11
CA LEU A 15 -96.46 -0.46 -48.70
C LEU A 15 -95.46 -0.37 -49.85
N TRP A 16 -95.86 -0.83 -51.04
CA TRP A 16 -95.11 -0.61 -52.27
C TRP A 16 -96.05 -0.04 -53.34
N ASP A 17 -95.58 0.99 -54.05
CA ASP A 17 -96.19 1.57 -55.24
C ASP A 17 -95.10 1.66 -56.31
N THR A 18 -95.41 1.29 -57.55
CA THR A 18 -94.45 1.09 -58.65
C THR A 18 -93.87 2.37 -59.26
N GLY A 19 -93.89 3.50 -58.54
CA GLY A 19 -93.47 4.80 -59.07
C GLY A 19 -92.56 5.64 -58.17
N THR A 20 -92.38 5.28 -56.89
CA THR A 20 -91.61 6.11 -55.94
C THR A 20 -90.80 5.24 -54.98
N SER A 21 -89.51 5.53 -54.80
CA SER A 21 -88.64 4.82 -53.83
C SER A 21 -88.86 5.25 -52.37
N ASP A 22 -89.63 6.30 -52.14
CA ASP A 22 -89.75 6.95 -50.84
C ASP A 22 -91.06 6.56 -50.17
N HIS A 23 -91.06 5.40 -49.52
CA HIS A 23 -92.18 4.97 -48.68
C HIS A 23 -92.01 5.53 -47.26
N VAL A 24 -92.83 6.52 -46.89
CA VAL A 24 -92.79 7.13 -45.55
C VAL A 24 -94.03 6.74 -44.75
N ILE A 25 -93.83 6.07 -43.62
CA ILE A 25 -94.88 5.84 -42.63
C ILE A 25 -94.83 6.99 -41.62
N TYR A 26 -95.86 7.83 -41.60
CA TYR A 26 -96.01 8.91 -40.61
C TYR A 26 -96.86 8.44 -39.43
N SER A 27 -96.42 8.70 -38.20
CA SER A 27 -97.32 8.67 -37.04
C SER A 27 -97.94 10.06 -36.86
N ALA A 28 -99.26 10.15 -36.82
CA ALA A 28 -99.93 11.42 -36.53
C ALA A 28 -99.82 11.76 -35.03
N ASN A 29 -99.70 13.03 -34.71
CA ASN A 29 -99.53 13.53 -33.34
C ASN A 29 -100.78 13.23 -32.49
N GLN A 30 -100.59 12.85 -31.22
CA GLN A 30 -101.69 12.51 -30.31
C GLN A 30 -102.51 13.77 -29.98
N MET A 31 -103.78 13.81 -30.36
CA MET A 31 -104.68 14.87 -29.90
C MET A 31 -105.02 14.68 -28.40
N PRO A 32 -105.10 15.76 -27.61
CA PRO A 32 -105.17 15.67 -26.16
C PRO A 32 -106.59 15.36 -25.68
N GLY A 33 -106.78 14.24 -24.98
CA GLY A 33 -107.99 13.99 -24.21
C GLY A 33 -108.29 12.53 -23.88
N SER A 34 -107.90 12.12 -22.66
CA SER A 34 -108.41 11.04 -21.78
C SER A 34 -108.69 9.65 -22.40
N SER A 35 -108.23 8.51 -21.85
CA SER A 35 -108.01 8.16 -20.44
C SER A 35 -107.04 6.98 -20.31
N ALA A 36 -106.19 7.07 -19.29
CA ALA A 36 -105.30 6.07 -18.70
C ALA A 36 -105.42 4.60 -19.15
N GLU A 37 -104.35 4.10 -19.77
CA GLU A 37 -103.92 2.71 -19.57
C GLU A 37 -102.41 2.66 -19.28
N TYR A 38 -102.14 2.24 -18.05
CA TYR A 38 -101.02 1.44 -17.55
C TYR A 38 -99.56 1.83 -17.89
N ASN A 39 -98.91 2.36 -16.87
CA ASN A 39 -97.53 2.79 -16.79
C ASN A 39 -96.64 1.65 -16.26
N TRP A 40 -95.74 1.09 -17.08
CA TRP A 40 -94.55 0.36 -16.60
C TRP A 40 -93.29 0.82 -17.37
N THR A 41 -92.63 1.82 -16.77
CA THR A 41 -91.17 1.92 -16.53
C THR A 41 -90.19 1.56 -17.66
N TYR A 42 -89.79 2.56 -18.48
CA TYR A 42 -88.51 3.28 -18.36
C TYR A 42 -88.43 4.32 -19.51
N TRP A 43 -88.73 5.59 -19.23
CA TRP A 43 -88.23 6.70 -20.05
C TRP A 43 -88.23 7.99 -19.23
N ASN A 44 -87.05 8.42 -18.83
CA ASN A 44 -86.80 9.71 -18.20
C ASN A 44 -86.17 10.62 -19.26
N GLY A 45 -86.82 11.74 -19.60
CA GLY A 45 -86.09 12.86 -20.19
C GLY A 45 -86.73 13.68 -21.32
N THR A 46 -87.83 14.37 -21.00
CA THR A 46 -88.09 15.80 -21.35
C THR A 46 -88.48 16.26 -22.76
N ASP A 47 -88.59 15.43 -23.79
CA ASP A 47 -89.08 15.92 -25.10
C ASP A 47 -90.36 15.24 -25.58
N SER A 48 -91.49 15.93 -25.39
CA SER A 48 -92.83 15.51 -25.82
C SER A 48 -93.07 15.64 -27.33
N ARG A 49 -92.04 15.99 -28.13
CA ARG A 49 -92.17 16.21 -29.58
C ARG A 49 -91.54 15.14 -30.47
N ARG A 50 -91.06 14.03 -29.92
CA ARG A 50 -90.49 12.95 -30.73
C ARG A 50 -91.58 11.94 -31.14
N HIS A 51 -91.91 11.92 -32.44
CA HIS A 51 -92.66 10.85 -33.06
C HIS A 51 -91.87 9.54 -32.90
N ARG A 52 -92.44 8.56 -32.21
CA ARG A 52 -91.83 7.22 -32.08
C ARG A 52 -92.69 6.21 -32.79
N MET A 53 -92.15 5.63 -33.85
CA MET A 53 -92.70 4.41 -34.43
C MET A 53 -92.16 3.23 -33.61
N ARG A 54 -93.03 2.56 -32.88
CA ARG A 54 -92.68 1.34 -32.15
C ARG A 54 -93.12 0.15 -33.00
N PHE A 55 -92.15 -0.59 -33.52
CA PHE A 55 -92.40 -1.92 -34.07
C PHE A 55 -92.35 -2.91 -32.92
N ARG A 56 -93.48 -3.56 -32.63
CA ARG A 56 -93.57 -4.65 -31.66
C ARG A 56 -94.10 -5.86 -32.42
N THR A 57 -93.26 -6.85 -32.64
CA THR A 57 -93.68 -8.18 -33.08
C THR A 57 -93.99 -8.98 -31.82
N VAL A 58 -95.20 -9.54 -31.72
CA VAL A 58 -95.58 -10.37 -30.58
C VAL A 58 -95.05 -11.78 -30.87
N GLY A 59 -94.08 -12.24 -30.07
CA GLY A 59 -93.66 -13.64 -30.08
C GLY A 59 -94.83 -14.53 -29.64
N ARG A 60 -94.99 -15.68 -30.29
CA ARG A 60 -96.02 -16.66 -29.94
C ARG A 60 -95.62 -17.37 -28.64
N ASP A 61 -96.55 -17.47 -27.69
CA ASP A 61 -96.36 -18.21 -26.43
C ASP A 61 -95.67 -19.56 -26.65
N GLY A 62 -94.57 -19.79 -25.93
CA GLY A 62 -93.83 -21.05 -25.90
C GLY A 62 -92.49 -21.08 -26.63
N TYR A 63 -92.11 -20.03 -27.36
CA TYR A 63 -90.75 -19.84 -27.89
C TYR A 63 -90.18 -18.53 -27.37
N GLU A 64 -89.23 -18.62 -26.45
CA GLU A 64 -88.50 -17.47 -25.95
C GLU A 64 -87.53 -16.95 -27.03
N ASN A 65 -87.54 -15.63 -27.18
CA ASN A 65 -86.56 -14.76 -27.86
C ASN A 65 -86.83 -14.42 -29.33
N TYR A 66 -86.35 -13.24 -29.73
CA TYR A 66 -86.43 -12.50 -30.99
C TYR A 66 -87.56 -11.47 -31.09
N GLN A 67 -87.59 -10.55 -30.12
CA GLN A 67 -88.06 -9.20 -30.43
C GLN A 67 -86.92 -8.47 -31.17
N GLY A 68 -87.19 -7.79 -32.27
CA GLY A 68 -86.15 -7.10 -33.02
C GLY A 68 -86.62 -6.45 -34.33
N PHE A 69 -85.72 -5.73 -34.98
CA PHE A 69 -85.93 -5.16 -36.31
C PHE A 69 -84.84 -5.67 -37.26
N LEU A 70 -85.26 -6.49 -38.22
CA LEU A 70 -84.37 -7.20 -39.14
C LEU A 70 -84.47 -6.58 -40.54
N TRP A 71 -83.35 -6.16 -41.10
CA TRP A 71 -83.24 -5.82 -42.51
C TRP A 71 -82.47 -6.92 -43.24
N GLU A 72 -83.14 -7.63 -44.15
CA GLU A 72 -82.52 -8.62 -45.03
C GLU A 72 -82.42 -8.12 -46.47
N ASN A 73 -81.46 -8.66 -47.22
CA ASN A 73 -81.46 -8.53 -48.66
C ASN A 73 -82.38 -9.58 -49.33
N ASN A 74 -82.52 -9.48 -50.66
CA ASN A 74 -83.30 -10.40 -51.48
C ASN A 74 -82.84 -11.87 -51.47
N ASN A 75 -81.66 -12.16 -50.90
CA ASN A 75 -81.14 -13.51 -50.69
C ASN A 75 -81.36 -14.00 -49.25
N SER A 76 -82.22 -13.32 -48.49
CA SER A 76 -82.48 -13.61 -47.07
C SER A 76 -81.22 -13.56 -46.21
N GLN A 77 -80.27 -12.70 -46.56
CA GLN A 77 -79.12 -12.42 -45.71
C GLN A 77 -79.41 -11.18 -44.89
N VAL A 78 -79.24 -11.29 -43.58
CA VAL A 78 -79.33 -10.17 -42.66
C VAL A 78 -78.23 -9.14 -42.97
N LEU A 79 -78.64 -7.88 -43.14
CA LEU A 79 -77.77 -6.72 -43.32
C LEU A 79 -77.67 -5.88 -42.04
N MET A 80 -78.75 -5.84 -41.26
CA MET A 80 -78.81 -5.20 -39.94
C MET A 80 -79.84 -5.94 -39.08
N ASP A 81 -79.49 -6.15 -37.82
CA ASP A 81 -80.37 -6.72 -36.81
C ASP A 81 -80.28 -5.89 -35.52
N LEU A 82 -81.43 -5.58 -34.95
CA LEU A 82 -81.56 -5.03 -33.61
C LEU A 82 -82.14 -6.13 -32.73
N ASP A 83 -81.28 -6.84 -32.02
CA ASP A 83 -81.67 -7.87 -31.05
C ASP A 83 -82.26 -7.17 -29.82
N ALA A 84 -83.59 -7.23 -29.67
CA ALA A 84 -84.27 -6.51 -28.60
C ALA A 84 -84.17 -7.22 -27.24
N ASP A 85 -83.69 -8.47 -27.19
CA ASP A 85 -83.54 -9.20 -25.93
C ASP A 85 -82.17 -8.90 -25.30
N ASN A 86 -81.11 -8.81 -26.11
CA ASN A 86 -79.76 -8.47 -25.62
C ASN A 86 -79.39 -6.98 -25.78
N GLY A 87 -80.20 -6.21 -26.52
CA GLY A 87 -79.91 -4.80 -26.82
C GLY A 87 -78.75 -4.61 -27.81
N ASN A 88 -78.40 -5.65 -28.57
CA ASN A 88 -77.27 -5.64 -29.49
C ASN A 88 -77.68 -5.11 -30.87
N LEU A 89 -76.87 -4.22 -31.43
CA LEU A 89 -76.93 -3.86 -32.84
C LEU A 89 -75.91 -4.72 -33.59
N TRP A 90 -76.38 -5.60 -34.46
CA TRP A 90 -75.53 -6.28 -35.42
C TRP A 90 -75.72 -5.65 -36.80
N ILE A 91 -74.62 -5.34 -37.49
CA ILE A 91 -74.64 -4.90 -38.88
C ILE A 91 -73.64 -5.69 -39.70
N ARG A 92 -73.95 -5.89 -40.97
CA ARG A 92 -73.03 -6.48 -41.93
C ARG A 92 -72.18 -5.39 -42.58
N GLY A 93 -70.97 -5.19 -42.09
CA GLY A 93 -69.99 -4.27 -42.68
C GLY A 93 -69.48 -3.21 -41.69
N GLU A 94 -69.46 -1.95 -42.12
CA GLU A 94 -68.91 -0.82 -41.37
C GLU A 94 -70.02 -0.01 -40.66
N MET A 95 -69.80 0.32 -39.39
CA MET A 95 -70.61 1.30 -38.68
C MET A 95 -69.85 2.62 -38.65
N ARG A 96 -70.41 3.66 -39.27
CA ARG A 96 -69.85 5.02 -39.20
C ARG A 96 -70.57 5.80 -38.13
N ALA A 97 -69.84 6.16 -37.09
CA ALA A 97 -70.32 7.02 -36.03
C ALA A 97 -69.19 7.99 -35.64
N ASP A 98 -69.56 9.21 -35.28
CA ASP A 98 -68.59 10.18 -34.75
C ASP A 98 -68.05 9.73 -33.38
N PHE A 99 -68.89 9.07 -32.57
CA PHE A 99 -68.55 8.59 -31.23
C PHE A 99 -69.32 7.31 -30.88
N PHE A 100 -68.68 6.41 -30.13
CA PHE A 100 -69.37 5.35 -29.38
C PHE A 100 -69.31 5.67 -27.89
N ARG A 101 -70.46 5.92 -27.25
CA ARG A 101 -70.53 6.24 -25.81
C ARG A 101 -70.99 5.04 -25.01
N ASP A 102 -70.43 4.87 -23.82
CA ASP A 102 -70.98 3.93 -22.85
C ASP A 102 -72.39 4.37 -22.44
N ALA A 103 -73.34 3.43 -22.51
CA ALA A 103 -74.76 3.71 -22.31
C ALA A 103 -75.10 4.05 -20.85
N ASN A 104 -74.30 3.58 -19.88
CA ASN A 104 -74.54 3.75 -18.46
C ASN A 104 -73.73 4.91 -17.87
N ASN A 105 -72.62 5.31 -18.51
CA ASN A 105 -71.81 6.48 -18.15
C ASN A 105 -71.14 7.11 -19.38
N THR A 106 -71.76 8.17 -19.90
CA THR A 106 -71.32 8.89 -21.11
C THR A 106 -69.93 9.55 -21.03
N SER A 107 -69.27 9.51 -19.87
CA SER A 107 -67.87 9.93 -19.69
C SER A 107 -66.88 8.96 -20.34
N TYR A 108 -67.26 7.70 -20.55
CA TYR A 108 -66.48 6.72 -21.29
C TYR A 108 -66.97 6.63 -22.74
N TYR A 109 -66.04 6.71 -23.69
CA TYR A 109 -66.36 6.69 -25.10
C TYR A 109 -65.16 6.32 -25.97
N ALA A 110 -65.44 5.79 -27.16
CA ALA A 110 -64.47 5.68 -28.25
C ALA A 110 -64.70 6.80 -29.27
N ASP A 111 -63.66 7.59 -29.50
CA ASP A 111 -63.52 8.59 -30.56
C ASP A 111 -62.27 8.24 -31.37
N PRO A 112 -62.43 7.61 -32.53
CA PRO A 112 -61.30 7.26 -33.39
C PRO A 112 -60.57 8.48 -33.98
N ALA A 113 -61.22 9.65 -34.06
CA ALA A 113 -60.64 10.88 -34.61
C ALA A 113 -59.97 11.76 -33.53
N GLY A 114 -60.17 11.44 -32.25
CA GLY A 114 -59.68 12.21 -31.11
C GLY A 114 -59.22 11.35 -29.93
N THR A 115 -59.52 11.82 -28.71
CA THR A 115 -59.16 11.10 -27.47
C THR A 115 -60.31 10.18 -27.07
N SER A 116 -60.03 8.89 -27.00
CA SER A 116 -60.97 7.91 -26.43
C SER A 116 -60.72 7.74 -24.92
N TYR A 117 -61.80 7.63 -24.14
CA TYR A 117 -61.75 7.34 -22.70
C TYR A 117 -62.37 5.97 -22.44
N PHE A 118 -61.53 4.98 -22.14
CA PHE A 118 -61.95 3.64 -21.76
C PHE A 118 -61.81 3.44 -20.24
N ASN A 119 -62.70 2.66 -19.64
CA ASN A 119 -62.54 2.24 -18.25
C ASN A 119 -61.40 1.21 -18.09
N ASP A 120 -61.25 0.32 -19.07
CA ASP A 120 -60.21 -0.69 -19.14
C ASP A 120 -59.94 -1.00 -20.62
N LEU A 121 -58.66 -1.09 -20.99
CA LEU A 121 -58.22 -1.44 -22.34
C LEU A 121 -57.10 -2.47 -22.21
N ARG A 122 -57.34 -3.70 -22.70
CA ARG A 122 -56.42 -4.85 -22.59
C ARG A 122 -55.92 -5.30 -23.96
N PRO A 123 -54.98 -4.57 -24.58
CA PRO A 123 -54.36 -5.02 -25.82
C PRO A 123 -53.37 -6.16 -25.54
N ASN A 124 -53.18 -7.06 -26.52
CA ASN A 124 -52.11 -8.07 -26.43
C ASN A 124 -50.73 -7.40 -26.47
N ILE A 125 -50.51 -6.49 -27.44
CA ILE A 125 -49.30 -5.67 -27.62
C ILE A 125 -49.72 -4.32 -28.20
N ILE A 126 -49.11 -3.22 -27.76
CA ILE A 126 -49.29 -1.88 -28.36
C ILE A 126 -48.06 -1.58 -29.21
N TYR A 127 -48.24 -1.53 -30.53
CA TYR A 127 -47.17 -1.15 -31.47
C TYR A 127 -47.14 0.35 -31.72
N ASP A 128 -45.93 0.90 -31.89
CA ASP A 128 -45.79 2.23 -32.46
C ASP A 128 -46.29 2.25 -33.92
N ARG A 129 -47.11 3.25 -34.25
CA ARG A 129 -47.76 3.37 -35.57
C ARG A 129 -46.75 3.59 -36.71
N ASN A 130 -45.65 4.29 -36.45
CA ASN A 130 -44.67 4.68 -37.45
C ASN A 130 -43.54 3.64 -37.59
N ASN A 131 -43.29 2.83 -36.55
CA ASN A 131 -42.28 1.78 -36.56
C ASN A 131 -42.63 0.62 -35.62
N THR A 132 -43.05 -0.51 -36.20
CA THR A 132 -43.43 -1.73 -35.46
C THR A 132 -42.28 -2.43 -34.74
N ALA A 133 -41.03 -1.97 -34.90
CA ALA A 133 -39.91 -2.43 -34.07
C ALA A 133 -40.01 -1.96 -32.60
N TYR A 134 -40.81 -0.93 -32.32
CA TYR A 134 -41.08 -0.43 -30.98
C TYR A 134 -42.49 -0.83 -30.53
N TYR A 135 -42.59 -1.36 -29.32
CA TYR A 135 -43.84 -1.87 -28.77
C TYR A 135 -43.83 -1.96 -27.24
N VAL A 136 -45.03 -1.93 -26.65
CA VAL A 136 -45.30 -2.24 -25.25
C VAL A 136 -45.97 -3.60 -25.16
N ASP A 137 -45.30 -4.53 -24.49
CA ASP A 137 -45.79 -5.86 -24.10
C ASP A 137 -45.63 -6.00 -22.59
N PRO A 138 -46.71 -5.80 -21.81
CA PRO A 138 -46.66 -5.94 -20.36
C PRO A 138 -46.46 -7.38 -19.86
N ALA A 139 -46.78 -8.39 -20.68
CA ALA A 139 -46.65 -9.79 -20.34
C ALA A 139 -45.25 -10.37 -20.67
N SER A 140 -44.43 -9.62 -21.42
CA SER A 140 -43.08 -10.00 -21.81
C SER A 140 -42.17 -8.77 -21.98
N THR A 141 -41.31 -8.79 -23.00
CA THR A 141 -40.30 -7.75 -23.24
C THR A 141 -40.93 -6.57 -23.96
N THR A 142 -40.97 -5.41 -23.33
CA THR A 142 -41.29 -4.12 -23.97
C THR A 142 -40.05 -3.53 -24.64
N LYS A 143 -40.17 -3.02 -25.88
CA LYS A 143 -39.09 -2.32 -26.61
C LYS A 143 -39.50 -0.88 -26.92
N LEU A 144 -38.87 0.07 -26.24
CA LEU A 144 -39.10 1.51 -26.43
C LEU A 144 -37.82 2.19 -26.91
N ASN A 145 -37.94 3.23 -27.73
CA ASN A 145 -36.80 4.05 -28.13
C ASN A 145 -36.18 4.78 -26.92
N ALA A 146 -37.03 5.30 -26.03
CA ALA A 146 -36.64 5.84 -24.73
C ALA A 146 -37.80 5.63 -23.74
N LEU A 147 -37.47 5.31 -22.49
CA LEU A 147 -38.42 5.24 -21.38
C LEU A 147 -37.94 6.18 -20.27
N VAL A 148 -38.78 7.14 -19.87
CA VAL A 148 -38.53 8.03 -18.74
C VAL A 148 -39.47 7.63 -17.60
N VAL A 149 -38.92 7.38 -16.40
CA VAL A 149 -39.69 7.01 -15.20
C VAL A 149 -39.41 7.98 -14.04
N ASN A 150 -40.46 8.38 -13.31
CA ASN A 150 -40.32 9.25 -12.12
C ASN A 150 -39.72 8.50 -10.92
N SER A 151 -40.08 7.23 -10.74
CA SER A 151 -39.55 6.36 -9.69
C SER A 151 -39.75 4.90 -10.10
N CYS A 152 -38.80 4.02 -9.78
CA CYS A 152 -39.01 2.58 -9.89
C CYS A 152 -38.90 1.91 -8.52
N THR A 153 -39.98 1.27 -8.09
CA THR A 153 -40.01 0.41 -6.90
C THR A 153 -40.07 -1.03 -7.38
N GLY A 154 -39.11 -1.87 -7.00
CA GLY A 154 -39.08 -3.28 -7.41
C GLY A 154 -38.43 -3.56 -8.77
N CYS A 155 -37.65 -2.62 -9.32
CA CYS A 155 -36.77 -2.90 -10.46
C CYS A 155 -35.70 -3.92 -10.06
N THR A 156 -35.96 -5.21 -10.29
CA THR A 156 -34.99 -6.29 -10.11
C THR A 156 -34.73 -6.90 -11.48
N GLY A 157 -33.53 -6.71 -12.02
CA GLY A 157 -33.13 -7.53 -13.15
C GLY A 157 -32.80 -8.94 -12.65
N THR A 158 -33.24 -9.96 -13.37
CA THR A 158 -32.93 -11.37 -13.07
C THR A 158 -31.80 -11.91 -13.95
N GLU A 159 -31.23 -11.08 -14.82
CA GLU A 159 -30.20 -11.47 -15.79
C GLU A 159 -28.79 -11.04 -15.40
N SER A 160 -27.81 -11.81 -15.89
CA SER A 160 -26.38 -11.49 -15.79
C SER A 160 -26.08 -10.22 -16.59
N GLY A 161 -25.74 -9.13 -15.90
CA GLY A 161 -25.45 -7.84 -16.55
C GLY A 161 -26.30 -6.66 -16.08
N ASN A 162 -26.97 -6.75 -14.91
CA ASN A 162 -27.56 -5.58 -14.26
C ASN A 162 -26.49 -4.61 -13.80
N PHE A 163 -26.04 -3.77 -14.71
CA PHE A 163 -25.24 -2.63 -14.38
C PHE A 163 -26.17 -1.55 -13.81
N ILE A 164 -25.95 -1.13 -12.56
CA ILE A 164 -26.29 0.24 -12.18
C ILE A 164 -25.32 1.13 -12.98
N LYS A 165 -25.60 1.36 -14.28
CA LYS A 165 -24.83 2.31 -15.09
C LYS A 165 -25.20 3.69 -14.59
N ASN A 166 -24.32 4.24 -13.77
CA ASN A 166 -24.45 5.56 -13.20
C ASN A 166 -24.54 6.61 -14.34
N GLN A 167 -25.44 7.56 -14.13
CA GLN A 167 -25.75 8.67 -15.00
C GLN A 167 -24.47 9.39 -15.43
N PHE A 168 -24.30 9.60 -16.73
CA PHE A 168 -23.26 10.52 -17.19
C PHE A 168 -23.55 11.93 -16.63
N SER A 169 -22.51 12.54 -16.05
CA SER A 169 -22.33 13.99 -15.83
C SER A 169 -23.01 14.73 -14.67
N SER A 170 -23.50 14.09 -13.60
CA SER A 170 -23.74 14.83 -12.34
C SER A 170 -23.46 14.00 -11.09
N ALA A 171 -22.84 14.62 -10.08
CA ALA A 171 -22.46 13.97 -8.83
C ALA A 171 -23.72 13.51 -8.07
N GLN A 172 -23.95 12.20 -7.99
CA GLN A 172 -25.01 11.63 -7.18
C GLN A 172 -24.52 11.38 -5.75
N ALA A 173 -25.20 11.94 -4.76
CA ALA A 173 -25.11 11.50 -3.36
C ALA A 173 -26.00 10.27 -3.16
N ALA A 174 -25.56 9.10 -3.65
CA ALA A 174 -26.24 7.84 -3.39
C ALA A 174 -25.48 7.05 -2.32
N ASN A 175 -26.08 6.87 -1.14
CA ASN A 175 -25.57 5.96 -0.11
C ASN A 175 -25.80 4.52 -0.59
N PHE A 176 -24.75 3.86 -1.07
CA PHE A 176 -24.79 2.43 -1.37
C PHE A 176 -24.65 1.63 -0.07
N TYR A 177 -25.76 1.35 0.60
CA TYR A 177 -25.83 0.56 1.84
C TYR A 177 -26.31 -0.86 1.54
N ILE A 178 -25.47 -1.87 1.84
CA ILE A 178 -25.86 -3.28 1.82
C ILE A 178 -26.22 -3.68 3.26
N ALA A 179 -27.51 -3.85 3.54
CA ALA A 179 -27.97 -4.37 4.82
C ALA A 179 -27.69 -5.89 4.89
N GLY A 180 -26.75 -6.34 5.73
CA GLY A 180 -26.45 -7.77 5.96
C GLY A 180 -25.10 -8.25 5.42
N THR A 181 -25.00 -9.52 5.04
CA THR A 181 -23.76 -10.12 4.50
C THR A 181 -23.65 -9.89 2.99
N GLY A 182 -22.89 -8.88 2.58
CA GLY A 182 -22.51 -8.69 1.18
C GLY A 182 -21.23 -9.45 0.83
N ARG A 183 -21.20 -10.11 -0.34
CA ARG A 183 -19.97 -10.68 -0.92
C ARG A 183 -19.71 -10.07 -2.29
N ALA A 184 -18.73 -9.18 -2.40
CA ALA A 184 -18.18 -8.80 -3.70
C ALA A 184 -17.30 -9.95 -4.19
N SER A 185 -17.78 -10.72 -5.18
CA SER A 185 -17.21 -12.05 -5.48
C SER A 185 -16.02 -12.07 -6.42
N ARG A 186 -15.66 -10.94 -7.07
CA ARG A 186 -14.52 -10.93 -8.00
C ARG A 186 -13.60 -9.73 -7.86
N TYR A 187 -14.13 -8.49 -7.84
CA TYR A 187 -13.32 -7.28 -7.73
C TYR A 187 -14.12 -6.17 -7.04
N PHE A 188 -13.54 -5.53 -6.02
CA PHE A 188 -13.98 -4.22 -5.58
C PHE A 188 -13.05 -3.19 -6.25
N ASP A 189 -13.37 -2.81 -7.47
CA ASP A 189 -12.67 -1.72 -8.19
C ASP A 189 -13.34 -0.38 -7.86
N GLY A 190 -13.46 -0.09 -6.57
CA GLY A 190 -13.98 1.18 -6.08
C GLY A 190 -12.82 2.10 -5.73
N ASN A 191 -12.75 3.27 -6.38
CA ASN A 191 -12.02 4.38 -5.78
C ASN A 191 -12.80 4.78 -4.53
N PHE A 192 -12.29 4.47 -3.34
CA PHE A 192 -12.75 5.11 -2.11
C PHE A 192 -12.27 6.56 -2.20
N ASP A 193 -13.03 7.40 -2.91
CA ASP A 193 -12.79 8.82 -3.04
C ASP A 193 -13.71 9.55 -2.07
N SER A 194 -13.11 10.29 -1.14
CA SER A 194 -13.85 11.10 -0.19
C SER A 194 -13.42 12.53 -0.40
N ARG A 195 -14.34 13.35 -0.90
CA ARG A 195 -14.10 14.77 -1.13
C ARG A 195 -13.97 15.59 0.16
N ASN A 196 -14.14 14.99 1.35
CA ASN A 196 -14.15 15.69 2.64
C ASN A 196 -13.70 14.84 3.85
N GLY A 197 -12.80 13.87 3.67
CA GLY A 197 -12.27 13.08 4.81
C GLY A 197 -11.43 11.85 4.42
N SER A 198 -10.71 11.27 5.38
CA SER A 198 -9.89 10.07 5.18
C SER A 198 -10.73 8.84 4.81
N ASN A 199 -10.37 8.15 3.73
CA ASN A 199 -10.89 6.83 3.44
C ASN A 199 -10.15 5.81 4.30
N TYR A 200 -10.89 5.01 5.08
CA TYR A 200 -10.31 3.92 5.86
C TYR A 200 -11.13 2.65 5.66
N ILE A 201 -10.44 1.51 5.61
CA ILE A 201 -11.04 0.19 5.69
C ILE A 201 -10.73 -0.34 7.08
N GLN A 202 -11.74 -0.41 7.93
CA GLN A 202 -11.59 -0.95 9.28
C GLN A 202 -11.97 -2.43 9.30
N PHE A 203 -11.08 -3.25 9.85
CA PHE A 203 -11.35 -4.64 10.17
C PHE A 203 -11.43 -4.77 11.70
N ASN A 204 -12.52 -5.34 12.22
CA ASN A 204 -12.68 -5.56 13.67
C ASN A 204 -11.85 -6.75 14.19
N ASN A 205 -11.19 -7.47 13.28
CA ASN A 205 -10.33 -8.62 13.57
C ASN A 205 -9.20 -8.63 12.52
N TRP A 206 -8.43 -9.72 12.44
CA TRP A 206 -7.34 -9.88 11.49
C TRP A 206 -7.78 -9.66 10.04
N LEU A 207 -7.00 -8.85 9.31
CA LEU A 207 -6.98 -8.88 7.86
C LEU A 207 -6.34 -10.21 7.42
N GLN A 208 -7.15 -11.12 6.89
CA GLN A 208 -6.64 -12.36 6.32
C GLN A 208 -6.24 -12.15 4.86
N ILE A 209 -4.98 -12.43 4.55
CA ILE A 209 -4.48 -12.56 3.18
C ILE A 209 -4.27 -14.05 2.93
N ALA A 210 -5.20 -14.67 2.18
CA ALA A 210 -5.38 -16.12 2.18
C ALA A 210 -4.30 -16.92 1.41
N ASN A 211 -3.53 -16.27 0.54
CA ASN A 211 -2.52 -16.93 -0.29
C ASN A 211 -1.10 -16.55 0.17
N GLY A 212 -0.11 -17.41 -0.10
CA GLY A 212 1.30 -17.08 0.07
C GLY A 212 1.81 -16.15 -1.05
N GLY A 213 2.83 -15.34 -0.77
CA GLY A 213 3.45 -14.45 -1.77
C GLY A 213 2.62 -13.20 -2.10
N VAL A 214 1.55 -12.93 -1.35
CA VAL A 214 0.70 -11.73 -1.49
C VAL A 214 0.74 -10.91 -0.20
N GLY A 215 0.52 -9.60 -0.33
CA GLY A 215 0.64 -8.66 0.78
C GLY A 215 0.16 -7.26 0.39
N LEU A 216 0.81 -6.23 0.93
CA LEU A 216 0.51 -4.86 0.57
C LEU A 216 1.29 -4.46 -0.68
N TYR A 217 0.56 -3.98 -1.68
CA TYR A 217 1.11 -3.53 -2.96
C TYR A 217 0.62 -2.13 -3.29
N TRP A 218 1.57 -1.20 -3.43
CA TRP A 218 1.28 0.14 -3.91
C TRP A 218 1.62 0.23 -5.39
N ASN A 219 0.61 0.06 -6.26
CA ASN A 219 0.78 -0.06 -7.71
C ASN A 219 1.61 1.09 -8.32
N THR A 220 1.26 2.34 -8.02
CA THR A 220 1.94 3.53 -8.59
C THR A 220 3.43 3.58 -8.29
N ASN A 221 3.85 3.20 -7.07
CA ASN A 221 5.25 3.28 -6.63
C ASN A 221 5.94 1.91 -6.62
N GLY A 222 5.23 0.85 -7.01
CA GLY A 222 5.65 -0.54 -7.03
C GLY A 222 6.14 -1.12 -5.69
N TRP A 223 5.78 -0.54 -4.54
CA TRP A 223 6.23 -1.04 -3.24
C TRP A 223 5.51 -2.33 -2.87
N HIS A 224 6.28 -3.28 -2.35
CA HIS A 224 5.79 -4.56 -1.87
C HIS A 224 6.24 -4.77 -0.43
N PHE A 225 5.29 -5.22 0.40
CA PHE A 225 5.55 -5.74 1.74
C PHE A 225 4.79 -7.06 1.88
N TYR A 226 5.53 -8.18 1.86
CA TYR A 226 4.93 -9.52 1.85
C TYR A 226 5.92 -10.60 2.32
N PRO A 227 5.41 -11.73 2.82
CA PRO A 227 6.23 -12.92 3.07
C PRO A 227 6.59 -13.59 1.74
N ALA A 228 7.89 -13.70 1.45
CA ALA A 228 8.38 -14.37 0.24
C ALA A 228 8.65 -15.86 0.43
N SER A 229 8.97 -16.23 1.67
CA SER A 229 9.08 -17.59 2.14
C SER A 229 8.67 -17.63 3.61
N ASN A 230 8.76 -18.80 4.24
CA ASN A 230 8.59 -18.89 5.69
C ASN A 230 9.77 -18.27 6.48
N GLN A 231 10.83 -17.79 5.82
CA GLN A 231 12.04 -17.23 6.43
C GLN A 231 12.22 -15.72 6.17
N ASP A 232 11.85 -15.25 4.98
CA ASP A 232 12.13 -13.89 4.55
C ASP A 232 10.84 -13.08 4.35
N ILE A 233 10.74 -11.96 5.06
CA ILE A 233 9.84 -10.87 4.68
C ILE A 233 10.59 -10.01 3.67
N ILE A 234 9.94 -9.75 2.54
CA ILE A 234 10.46 -8.81 1.57
C ILE A 234 9.89 -7.43 1.86
N VAL A 235 10.80 -6.49 2.15
CA VAL A 235 10.55 -5.05 2.06
C VAL A 235 11.22 -4.59 0.78
N ARG A 236 10.43 -4.40 -0.28
CA ARG A 236 10.95 -4.04 -1.59
C ARG A 236 10.28 -2.78 -2.10
N SER A 237 11.10 -1.79 -2.41
CA SER A 237 10.68 -0.65 -3.19
C SER A 237 10.39 -1.06 -4.64
N GLY A 238 9.40 -0.43 -5.26
CA GLY A 238 9.25 -0.51 -6.72
C GLY A 238 10.30 0.30 -7.46
N HIS A 239 11.05 1.13 -6.73
CA HIS A 239 12.22 1.80 -7.24
C HIS A 239 13.24 0.76 -7.68
N THR A 240 13.71 0.89 -8.91
CA THR A 240 14.63 -0.05 -9.54
C THR A 240 16.04 0.01 -8.94
N THR A 241 16.34 1.02 -8.12
CA THR A 241 17.72 1.28 -7.67
C THR A 241 17.94 1.30 -6.15
N ALA A 242 16.94 1.59 -5.32
CA ALA A 242 17.15 1.66 -3.87
C ALA A 242 15.85 1.63 -3.07
N GLY A 243 15.94 1.05 -1.88
CA GLY A 243 14.89 1.08 -0.88
C GLY A 243 15.43 1.71 0.41
N SER A 244 14.57 2.47 1.08
CA SER A 244 14.94 2.96 2.40
C SER A 244 13.72 3.06 3.27
N LEU A 245 13.88 2.71 4.54
CA LEU A 245 12.96 3.12 5.59
C LEU A 245 13.49 4.42 6.17
N ARG A 246 12.73 5.49 5.99
CA ARG A 246 13.04 6.79 6.58
C ARG A 246 12.73 6.78 8.07
N LEU A 247 13.72 7.13 8.88
CA LEU A 247 13.55 7.38 10.31
C LEU A 247 13.30 8.88 10.50
N GLN A 248 12.09 9.25 10.89
CA GLN A 248 11.64 10.64 11.00
C GLN A 248 10.88 10.84 12.32
N ASN A 249 11.02 12.02 12.93
CA ASN A 249 10.30 12.42 14.14
C ASN A 249 9.70 13.81 13.95
N ALA A 250 8.37 13.94 14.12
CA ALA A 250 7.62 15.20 14.04
C ALA A 250 7.99 16.07 12.82
N GLY A 251 8.24 15.44 11.66
CA GLY A 251 8.66 16.12 10.44
C GLY A 251 10.18 16.16 10.20
N SER A 252 11.01 16.08 11.24
CA SER A 252 12.48 16.09 11.13
C SER A 252 13.07 14.71 10.87
N ILE A 253 13.92 14.59 9.87
CA ILE A 253 14.60 13.34 9.56
C ILE A 253 15.68 13.07 10.62
N ARG A 254 15.91 11.80 10.95
CA ARG A 254 16.90 11.32 11.93
C ARG A 254 17.90 10.34 11.34
N GLY A 255 17.49 9.59 10.32
CA GLY A 255 18.31 8.54 9.76
C GLY A 255 17.57 7.76 8.69
N TYR A 256 18.26 6.83 8.07
CA TYR A 256 17.62 5.84 7.21
C TYR A 256 18.25 4.47 7.42
N LEU A 257 17.39 3.46 7.51
CA LEU A 257 17.82 2.12 7.13
C LEU A 257 17.77 2.08 5.61
N TYR A 258 18.92 1.83 5.01
CA TYR A 258 19.08 1.94 3.57
C TYR A 258 19.63 0.65 3.00
N TRP A 259 19.03 0.23 1.91
CA TRP A 259 19.56 -0.80 1.05
C TRP A 259 19.42 -0.35 -0.39
N ASP A 260 20.36 -0.73 -1.22
CA ASP A 260 20.31 -0.41 -2.63
C ASP A 260 20.28 -1.67 -3.47
N SER A 261 20.06 -1.51 -4.77
CA SER A 261 20.21 -2.60 -5.74
C SER A 261 21.66 -3.11 -5.84
N ASN A 262 22.60 -2.57 -5.06
CA ASN A 262 24.04 -2.76 -5.19
C ASN A 262 24.67 -3.43 -3.95
N SER A 263 23.91 -4.30 -3.27
CA SER A 263 24.37 -5.17 -2.16
C SER A 263 24.86 -4.44 -0.90
N SER A 264 24.54 -3.16 -0.75
CA SER A 264 24.87 -2.39 0.46
C SER A 264 23.69 -2.33 1.42
N VAL A 265 24.01 -2.36 2.70
CA VAL A 265 23.08 -2.20 3.81
C VAL A 265 23.74 -1.38 4.93
N GLY A 266 22.92 -0.71 5.73
CA GLY A 266 23.38 -0.07 6.96
C GLY A 266 22.58 1.18 7.29
N PHE A 267 23.25 2.16 7.91
CA PHE A 267 22.62 3.31 8.52
C PHE A 267 23.08 4.58 7.85
N LEU A 268 22.12 5.32 7.32
CA LEU A 268 22.30 6.72 6.97
C LEU A 268 21.87 7.61 8.15
N ASN A 269 22.49 8.76 8.33
CA ASN A 269 22.12 9.81 9.26
C ASN A 269 20.91 10.59 8.73
N ASN A 270 20.51 11.66 9.43
CA ASN A 270 19.33 12.43 9.08
C ASN A 270 19.39 13.14 7.72
N ALA A 271 20.58 13.43 7.20
CA ALA A 271 20.80 13.97 5.87
C ALA A 271 20.92 12.86 4.81
N ARG A 272 20.72 11.58 5.20
CA ARG A 272 20.79 10.41 4.33
C ARG A 272 22.24 10.01 4.02
N GLU A 273 23.15 10.09 5.02
CA GLU A 273 24.60 9.81 4.91
C GLU A 273 25.13 8.71 5.85
N TRP A 274 26.00 7.81 5.41
CA TRP A 274 26.36 6.60 6.18
C TRP A 274 27.06 6.86 7.53
N GLY A 275 26.47 6.43 8.64
CA GLY A 275 27.14 6.28 9.94
C GLY A 275 27.78 4.91 10.13
N LEU A 276 27.23 3.90 9.44
CA LEU A 276 27.80 2.56 9.36
C LEU A 276 27.24 1.87 8.12
N ARG A 277 28.11 1.39 7.24
CA ARG A 277 27.74 0.73 5.98
C ARG A 277 28.41 -0.63 5.90
N TYR A 278 27.69 -1.58 5.35
CA TYR A 278 28.08 -2.97 5.28
C TYR A 278 27.67 -3.57 3.92
N ASP A 279 28.52 -4.38 3.30
CA ASP A 279 28.29 -5.03 2.00
C ASP A 279 28.03 -6.53 2.22
N THR A 280 26.97 -7.07 1.60
CA THR A 280 26.37 -8.35 2.01
C THR A 280 26.70 -9.57 1.12
N ARG A 281 27.80 -9.55 0.35
CA ARG A 281 28.26 -10.70 -0.47
C ARG A 281 28.96 -11.79 0.42
N ASN A 282 28.97 -13.09 0.03
CA ASN A 282 29.27 -14.24 0.95
C ASN A 282 30.69 -14.91 0.87
N SER A 283 31.00 -15.72 1.93
CA SER A 283 32.16 -16.64 2.17
C SER A 283 33.47 -16.14 2.81
N TYR A 284 33.49 -14.93 3.38
CA TYR A 284 34.61 -14.43 4.21
C TYR A 284 34.08 -13.62 5.40
N SER A 285 34.90 -13.46 6.46
CA SER A 285 34.56 -12.53 7.53
C SER A 285 34.39 -11.14 6.94
N PRO A 286 33.25 -10.47 7.19
CA PRO A 286 33.13 -9.07 6.85
C PRO A 286 34.21 -8.31 7.62
N ASN A 287 34.99 -7.56 6.89
CA ASN A 287 36.11 -6.83 7.43
C ASN A 287 35.95 -5.36 7.09
N LEU A 288 36.57 -4.53 7.92
CA LEU A 288 36.77 -3.12 7.65
C LEU A 288 38.28 -2.96 7.46
N TYR A 289 38.74 -3.09 6.21
CA TYR A 289 40.14 -2.84 5.87
C TYR A 289 40.42 -1.34 5.83
N PHE A 290 41.62 -0.95 6.27
CA PHE A 290 42.16 0.40 6.19
C PHE A 290 43.53 0.32 5.48
N LEU A 291 43.79 1.15 4.47
CA LEU A 291 44.90 1.03 3.51
C LEU A 291 45.51 2.41 3.17
N GLU A 292 46.81 2.48 2.88
CA GLU A 292 47.53 3.69 2.42
C GLU A 292 48.57 3.37 1.33
N SER A 293 48.84 4.29 0.39
CA SER A 293 49.73 4.10 -0.75
C SER A 293 50.61 5.32 -1.06
N GLY A 294 51.78 5.42 -0.41
CA GLY A 294 52.68 6.58 -0.47
C GLY A 294 52.84 7.25 0.90
N ASN A 295 53.69 8.27 1.02
CA ASN A 295 53.90 8.96 2.30
C ASN A 295 53.08 10.27 2.31
N GLU A 296 51.81 10.15 2.70
CA GLU A 296 50.88 11.29 2.74
C GLU A 296 51.22 12.27 3.88
N ASN A 297 50.47 13.38 3.99
CA ASN A 297 50.55 14.37 5.07
C ASN A 297 49.33 14.25 6.01
N TRP A 298 49.52 14.48 7.32
CA TRP A 298 48.49 14.38 8.36
C TRP A 298 47.30 15.33 8.15
N THR A 299 46.08 14.85 8.40
CA THR A 299 44.82 15.57 8.13
C THR A 299 44.46 16.65 9.17
N GLY A 300 45.37 16.93 10.09
CA GLY A 300 45.14 17.92 11.13
C GLY A 300 44.29 17.40 12.28
N ASN A 301 44.25 18.20 13.34
CA ASN A 301 43.61 17.81 14.59
C ASN A 301 42.08 17.95 14.47
N PRO A 302 41.29 17.04 15.09
CA PRO A 302 39.83 17.05 14.97
C PRO A 302 39.12 18.26 15.62
N GLY A 303 39.85 19.26 16.14
CA GLY A 303 39.26 20.39 16.85
C GLY A 303 38.70 19.97 18.21
N ASN A 304 37.76 20.73 18.77
CA ASN A 304 37.16 20.37 20.06
C ASN A 304 36.06 19.33 19.88
N ASP A 305 35.89 18.48 20.90
CA ASP A 305 34.77 17.54 21.04
C ASP A 305 34.65 16.50 19.92
N THR A 306 35.72 16.33 19.15
CA THR A 306 35.79 15.39 18.03
C THR A 306 37.07 14.57 18.16
N GLY A 307 36.97 13.27 17.88
CA GLY A 307 38.09 12.34 17.85
C GLY A 307 38.31 11.79 16.44
N LYS A 308 39.54 11.39 16.13
CA LYS A 308 39.94 10.92 14.80
C LYS A 308 40.72 9.61 14.91
N ILE A 309 40.28 8.63 14.14
CA ILE A 309 41.06 7.42 13.84
C ILE A 309 41.32 7.46 12.35
N GLU A 310 42.58 7.42 11.98
CA GLU A 310 43.05 7.57 10.61
C GLU A 310 44.16 6.57 10.36
N TYR A 311 44.28 6.09 9.12
CA TYR A 311 45.43 5.30 8.70
C TYR A 311 46.31 6.22 7.83
N HIS A 312 47.58 6.45 8.20
CA HIS A 312 48.54 7.42 7.64
C HIS A 312 50.02 6.98 7.85
N SER A 313 50.98 7.38 7.00
CA SER A 313 52.37 6.91 6.87
C SER A 313 52.61 5.43 7.26
N ASN A 314 51.85 4.54 6.62
CA ASN A 314 51.73 3.09 6.75
C ASN A 314 51.31 2.58 8.15
N ARG A 315 50.47 3.32 8.89
CA ARG A 315 50.05 2.97 10.26
C ARG A 315 48.75 3.67 10.67
N PHE A 316 48.10 3.19 11.73
CA PHE A 316 47.02 3.97 12.33
C PHE A 316 47.57 5.15 13.13
N TYR A 317 47.09 6.33 12.79
CA TYR A 317 47.11 7.51 13.62
C TYR A 317 45.80 7.61 14.39
N ILE A 318 45.93 7.93 15.66
CA ILE A 318 44.81 8.31 16.50
C ILE A 318 45.13 9.72 16.95
N ALA A 319 44.19 10.63 16.76
CA ALA A 319 44.31 11.99 17.25
C ALA A 319 43.04 12.36 18.00
N ALA A 320 43.24 12.82 19.22
CA ALA A 320 42.17 13.31 20.04
C ALA A 320 41.87 14.79 19.74
N GLY A 321 40.72 15.24 20.24
CA GLY A 321 40.33 16.65 20.18
C GLY A 321 41.38 17.56 20.80
N ALA A 322 41.44 18.81 20.33
CA ALA A 322 42.36 19.83 20.86
C ALA A 322 42.11 20.15 22.34
N ASN A 323 40.90 19.90 22.84
CA ASN A 323 40.53 19.96 24.24
C ASN A 323 40.78 18.65 25.02
N SER A 324 41.43 17.65 24.39
CA SER A 324 41.86 16.41 25.04
C SER A 324 43.25 16.57 25.65
N THR A 325 43.45 15.99 26.83
CA THR A 325 44.77 15.89 27.48
C THR A 325 45.59 14.68 27.02
N GLU A 326 45.02 13.83 26.16
CA GLU A 326 45.59 12.56 25.71
C GLU A 326 45.29 12.27 24.23
N ILE A 327 46.18 11.57 23.53
CA ILE A 327 46.07 11.21 22.10
C ILE A 327 45.13 10.03 21.93
N VAL A 328 45.41 8.98 22.70
CA VAL A 328 44.57 7.80 22.76
C VAL A 328 44.60 7.30 24.18
N ARG A 329 43.40 6.99 24.64
CA ARG A 329 43.17 6.26 25.87
C ARG A 329 42.73 4.88 25.43
N PHE A 330 43.60 3.90 25.61
CA PHE A 330 43.19 2.53 25.43
C PHE A 330 42.33 2.18 26.62
N ARG A 331 41.04 2.09 26.34
CA ARG A 331 40.05 1.75 27.34
C ARG A 331 39.71 0.29 27.15
N ARG A 332 39.86 -0.46 28.21
CA ARG A 332 39.29 -1.79 28.29
C ARG A 332 38.23 -1.76 29.36
N SER A 333 37.01 -2.13 28.99
CA SER A 333 35.91 -2.29 29.93
C SER A 333 35.65 -1.04 30.79
N GLY A 334 35.74 0.15 30.19
CA GLY A 334 35.48 1.43 30.86
C GLY A 334 36.64 2.00 31.69
N SER A 335 37.69 1.20 31.95
CA SER A 335 38.89 1.66 32.64
C SER A 335 40.02 1.95 31.66
N ASP A 336 40.86 2.89 32.06
CA ASP A 336 41.99 3.32 31.26
C ASP A 336 43.17 2.42 31.64
N VAL A 337 43.61 1.59 30.70
CA VAL A 337 44.63 0.55 30.98
C VAL A 337 46.01 0.96 30.51
N ALA A 338 46.02 1.78 29.47
CA ALA A 338 47.20 2.41 28.93
C ALA A 338 46.74 3.68 28.23
N MET A 339 47.63 4.64 28.20
CA MET A 339 47.40 5.83 27.40
C MET A 339 48.68 6.24 26.71
N ILE A 340 48.48 7.03 25.67
CA ILE A 340 49.51 7.85 25.08
C ILE A 340 49.07 9.28 25.35
N ASN A 341 49.82 9.98 26.20
CA ASN A 341 49.53 11.39 26.46
C ASN A 341 49.93 12.26 25.25
N ASN A 342 49.64 13.56 25.29
CA ASN A 342 49.94 14.48 24.18
C ASN A 342 51.45 14.66 23.89
N SER A 343 52.34 14.22 24.79
CA SER A 343 53.79 14.20 24.58
C SER A 343 54.30 12.89 23.97
N GLY A 344 53.41 11.93 23.67
CA GLY A 344 53.79 10.61 23.15
C GLY A 344 54.31 9.65 24.21
N TYR A 345 54.30 10.03 25.50
CA TYR A 345 54.70 9.13 26.56
C TYR A 345 53.66 8.02 26.70
N MET A 346 54.13 6.79 26.51
CA MET A 346 53.34 5.60 26.77
C MET A 346 53.34 5.35 28.27
N TYR A 347 52.16 5.47 28.89
CA TYR A 347 51.96 5.13 30.29
C TYR A 347 51.39 3.73 30.38
N ALA A 348 52.23 2.81 30.84
CA ALA A 348 51.88 1.45 31.19
C ALA A 348 52.60 1.07 32.48
N HIS A 349 52.02 0.16 33.26
CA HIS A 349 52.56 -0.24 34.56
C HIS A 349 53.83 -1.10 34.46
N ARG A 350 53.91 -1.98 33.46
CA ARG A 350 55.01 -2.94 33.27
C ARG A 350 55.14 -3.32 31.80
N TRP A 351 56.37 -3.55 31.36
CA TRP A 351 56.69 -3.97 30.00
C TRP A 351 57.24 -5.41 30.05
N TYR A 352 56.43 -6.36 29.59
CA TYR A 352 56.79 -7.77 29.55
C TYR A 352 57.47 -8.14 28.23
N ASP A 353 58.36 -9.12 28.27
CA ASP A 353 58.78 -9.82 27.07
C ASP A 353 57.61 -10.63 26.47
N TRP A 354 57.46 -10.57 25.13
CA TRP A 354 56.36 -11.23 24.41
C TRP A 354 56.48 -12.76 24.40
N GLY A 355 57.70 -13.29 24.39
CA GLY A 355 57.96 -14.74 24.31
C GLY A 355 58.03 -15.42 25.67
N ASN A 356 58.37 -14.69 26.74
CA ASN A 356 58.47 -15.19 28.11
C ASN A 356 58.28 -14.09 29.15
N THR A 357 57.11 -14.07 29.79
CA THR A 357 56.73 -13.06 30.79
C THR A 357 57.51 -13.10 32.11
N SER A 358 58.45 -14.04 32.30
CA SER A 358 59.34 -14.08 33.49
C SER A 358 60.38 -12.95 33.48
N TYR A 359 60.65 -12.36 32.32
CA TYR A 359 61.51 -11.20 32.16
C TYR A 359 60.67 -9.95 31.85
N TYR A 360 61.01 -8.83 32.49
CA TYR A 360 60.24 -7.60 32.38
C TYR A 360 61.01 -6.38 32.91
N ALA A 361 60.59 -5.21 32.46
CA ALA A 361 60.98 -3.93 33.03
C ALA A 361 59.85 -3.36 33.89
N ASP A 362 60.18 -3.04 35.14
CA ASP A 362 59.31 -2.37 36.09
C ASP A 362 60.13 -1.24 36.74
N PRO A 363 60.03 0.00 36.24
CA PRO A 363 60.83 1.12 36.75
C PRO A 363 60.49 1.52 38.19
N ALA A 364 59.33 1.11 38.70
CA ALA A 364 58.90 1.37 40.07
C ALA A 364 59.29 0.24 41.04
N SER A 365 59.89 -0.86 40.54
CA SER A 365 60.21 -2.05 41.32
C SER A 365 61.42 -2.81 40.73
N THR A 366 61.56 -4.10 41.06
CA THR A 366 62.59 -4.97 40.51
C THR A 366 62.32 -5.23 39.02
N SER A 367 63.34 -5.02 38.20
CA SER A 367 63.33 -5.45 36.80
C SER A 367 64.16 -6.74 36.67
N TYR A 368 63.66 -7.70 35.90
CA TYR A 368 64.37 -8.96 35.62
C TYR A 368 64.75 -9.00 34.14
N PHE A 369 66.05 -8.86 33.87
CA PHE A 369 66.63 -8.99 32.54
C PHE A 369 67.46 -10.27 32.46
N ASN A 370 67.41 -10.96 31.32
CA ASN A 370 68.31 -12.09 31.07
C ASN A 370 69.77 -11.63 30.91
N ASP A 371 69.96 -10.50 30.23
CA ASP A 371 71.26 -9.87 29.98
C ASP A 371 71.01 -8.36 29.83
N PHE A 372 71.89 -7.53 30.38
CA PHE A 372 71.77 -6.07 30.30
C PHE A 372 73.11 -5.48 29.87
N ARG A 373 73.13 -4.90 28.67
CA ARG A 373 74.34 -4.32 28.06
C ARG A 373 74.20 -2.81 27.99
N ALA A 374 74.97 -2.11 28.83
CA ALA A 374 75.04 -0.66 28.83
C ALA A 374 76.34 -0.18 28.16
N SER A 375 76.27 0.94 27.41
CA SER A 375 77.48 1.59 26.86
C SER A 375 78.34 2.15 27.98
N ILE A 376 77.71 2.90 28.88
CA ILE A 376 78.31 3.48 30.08
C ILE A 376 77.26 3.42 31.18
N MET A 377 77.65 3.01 32.39
CA MET A 377 76.80 3.14 33.56
C MET A 377 77.26 4.36 34.35
N TYR A 378 76.47 5.42 34.30
CA TYR A 378 76.70 6.63 35.08
C TYR A 378 76.15 6.47 36.49
N ASP A 379 76.84 7.09 37.44
CA ASP A 379 76.22 7.36 38.72
C ASP A 379 75.05 8.34 38.52
N ARG A 380 73.90 8.01 39.14
CA ARG A 380 72.66 8.77 38.97
C ARG A 380 72.79 10.20 39.50
N ASP A 381 73.54 10.38 40.59
CA ASP A 381 73.62 11.63 41.33
C ASP A 381 74.83 12.47 40.87
N ASN A 382 75.88 11.86 40.29
CA ASN A 382 77.05 12.55 39.74
C ASN A 382 77.63 11.88 38.46
N THR A 383 77.36 12.46 37.29
CA THR A 383 77.74 11.93 35.96
C THR A 383 79.25 12.00 35.64
N ASN A 384 80.09 12.63 36.47
CA ASN A 384 81.54 12.57 36.32
C ASN A 384 82.10 11.17 36.64
N TYR A 385 81.32 10.33 37.32
CA TYR A 385 81.69 8.95 37.63
C TYR A 385 80.89 7.98 36.79
N TYR A 386 81.60 7.02 36.19
CA TYR A 386 81.01 6.06 35.30
C TYR A 386 81.86 4.80 35.09
N ALA A 387 81.16 3.70 34.83
CA ALA A 387 81.75 2.48 34.28
C ALA A 387 81.60 2.47 32.75
N ASN A 388 82.71 2.49 32.02
CA ASN A 388 82.77 2.26 30.58
C ASN A 388 83.66 1.03 30.31
N PRO A 389 83.08 -0.17 30.20
CA PRO A 389 83.85 -1.39 29.99
C PRO A 389 84.67 -1.42 28.69
N ALA A 390 84.33 -0.57 27.71
CA ALA A 390 85.00 -0.50 26.42
C ALA A 390 86.15 0.53 26.38
N SER A 391 86.31 1.37 27.40
CA SER A 391 87.35 2.41 27.46
C SER A 391 87.76 2.70 28.91
N THR A 392 88.32 3.89 29.16
CA THR A 392 88.61 4.35 30.50
C THR A 392 87.30 4.54 31.26
N SER A 393 87.17 3.81 32.37
CA SER A 393 86.14 4.04 33.36
C SER A 393 86.67 5.01 34.42
N TYR A 394 85.86 5.98 34.84
CA TYR A 394 86.21 6.88 35.93
C TYR A 394 85.36 6.52 37.13
N PHE A 395 85.97 5.81 38.05
CA PHE A 395 85.39 5.57 39.35
C PHE A 395 85.93 6.61 40.32
N ASN A 396 85.08 7.12 41.21
CA ASN A 396 85.59 7.87 42.36
C ASN A 396 86.54 6.99 43.18
N ASP A 397 86.15 5.73 43.29
CA ASP A 397 86.85 4.70 44.01
C ASP A 397 86.52 3.35 43.37
N LEU A 398 87.56 2.59 43.00
CA LEU A 398 87.43 1.23 42.51
C LEU A 398 88.18 0.31 43.47
N ARG A 399 87.45 -0.58 44.16
CA ARG A 399 88.00 -1.52 45.15
C ARG A 399 87.89 -2.96 44.65
N PRO A 400 88.74 -3.39 43.71
CA PRO A 400 88.75 -4.78 43.26
C PRO A 400 89.46 -5.65 44.30
N ASN A 401 89.05 -6.93 44.40
CA ASN A 401 89.78 -7.89 45.22
C ASN A 401 91.16 -8.22 44.59
N ILE A 402 91.22 -8.49 43.28
CA ILE A 402 92.44 -8.80 42.51
C ILE A 402 92.24 -8.29 41.06
N ILE A 403 93.30 -7.82 40.40
CA ILE A 403 93.29 -7.46 38.96
C ILE A 403 94.17 -8.45 38.19
N TYR A 404 93.56 -9.23 37.30
CA TYR A 404 94.26 -10.21 36.47
C TYR A 404 94.72 -9.63 35.14
N ASP A 405 95.87 -10.09 34.64
CA ASP A 405 96.20 -9.90 33.22
C ASP A 405 95.19 -10.64 32.34
N ARG A 406 94.78 -9.98 31.25
CA ARG A 406 93.72 -10.48 30.37
C ARG A 406 94.17 -11.70 29.55
N ASN A 407 95.43 -11.73 29.10
CA ASN A 407 95.91 -12.76 28.18
C ASN A 407 96.50 -13.98 28.90
N ASN A 408 96.96 -13.78 30.14
CA ASN A 408 97.50 -14.85 30.97
C ASN A 408 97.23 -14.59 32.46
N THR A 409 96.29 -15.33 33.01
CA THR A 409 95.87 -15.23 34.42
C THR A 409 96.94 -15.62 35.44
N ALA A 410 98.10 -16.16 35.01
CA ALA A 410 99.26 -16.38 35.89
C ALA A 410 99.91 -15.07 36.38
N TYR A 411 99.64 -13.95 35.70
CA TYR A 411 100.07 -12.60 36.10
C TYR A 411 98.89 -11.80 36.64
N TYR A 412 99.10 -11.07 37.74
CA TYR A 412 98.07 -10.30 38.43
C TYR A 412 98.65 -9.26 39.39
N VAL A 413 97.83 -8.28 39.74
CA VAL A 413 98.06 -7.32 40.82
C VAL A 413 97.10 -7.65 41.97
N ASP A 414 97.67 -7.95 43.13
CA ASP A 414 96.95 -8.12 44.39
C ASP A 414 97.53 -7.11 45.39
N PRO A 415 96.80 -6.03 45.73
CA PRO A 415 97.26 -5.04 46.70
C PRO A 415 97.36 -5.56 48.14
N ALA A 416 96.65 -6.64 48.48
CA ALA A 416 96.61 -7.23 49.81
C ALA A 416 97.64 -8.36 50.01
N SER A 417 98.34 -8.79 48.94
CA SER A 417 99.29 -9.90 48.95
C SER A 417 100.39 -9.74 47.88
N THR A 418 100.96 -10.84 47.40
CA THR A 418 102.02 -10.87 46.40
C THR A 418 101.50 -10.54 45.00
N THR A 419 102.12 -9.59 44.31
CA THR A 419 101.85 -9.26 42.90
C THR A 419 102.83 -10.00 41.98
N LYS A 420 102.35 -10.52 40.83
CA LYS A 420 103.18 -11.23 39.83
C LYS A 420 103.10 -10.55 38.48
N LEU A 421 104.23 -9.99 38.02
CA LEU A 421 104.37 -9.29 36.74
C LEU A 421 105.49 -9.93 35.91
N ASN A 422 105.35 -9.94 34.58
CA ASN A 422 106.40 -10.42 33.68
C ASN A 422 107.64 -9.51 33.70
N ALA A 423 107.41 -8.19 33.71
CA ALA A 423 108.43 -7.18 33.89
C ALA A 423 107.79 -5.93 34.52
N LEU A 424 108.53 -5.23 35.37
CA LEU A 424 108.12 -3.97 35.97
C LEU A 424 109.19 -2.91 35.65
N VAL A 425 108.78 -1.81 35.06
CA VAL A 425 109.64 -0.63 34.83
C VAL A 425 109.22 0.45 35.79
N VAL A 426 110.18 1.03 36.51
CA VAL A 426 109.92 2.08 37.51
C VAL A 426 110.76 3.31 37.16
N ASN A 427 110.12 4.47 36.95
CA ASN A 427 110.80 5.71 36.55
C ASN A 427 111.69 6.29 37.65
N SER A 428 111.24 6.19 38.90
CA SER A 428 112.02 6.52 40.09
C SER A 428 111.50 5.67 41.22
N CYS A 429 112.37 4.90 41.85
CA CYS A 429 112.01 4.19 43.05
C CYS A 429 112.66 4.85 44.25
N THR A 430 111.84 5.49 45.09
CA THR A 430 112.31 6.03 46.36
C THR A 430 112.40 4.88 47.35
N GLY A 431 113.61 4.43 47.66
CA GLY A 431 113.87 3.27 48.53
C GLY A 431 114.26 1.98 47.82
N CYS A 432 114.45 1.97 46.49
CA CYS A 432 115.09 0.84 45.82
C CYS A 432 116.62 0.97 45.93
N SER A 433 117.27 -0.08 46.40
CA SER A 433 118.72 -0.22 46.28
C SER A 433 119.08 -0.55 44.82
N ASN A 434 119.99 0.23 44.22
CA ASN A 434 120.61 -0.12 42.93
C ASN A 434 121.44 -1.40 43.12
N GLY A 435 120.82 -2.55 42.87
CA GLY A 435 121.52 -3.83 42.75
C GLY A 435 122.07 -3.98 41.34
N SER A 436 123.39 -3.96 41.21
CA SER A 436 124.09 -4.33 39.97
C SER A 436 123.95 -5.84 39.73
N GLY A 437 123.21 -6.23 38.70
CA GLY A 437 123.26 -7.57 38.13
C GLY A 437 122.35 -8.60 38.80
N ASP A 438 121.54 -9.24 37.95
CA ASP A 438 120.87 -10.54 38.10
C ASP A 438 120.23 -10.93 39.45
N ASN A 439 118.91 -11.07 39.39
CA ASN A 439 118.00 -11.59 40.42
C ASN A 439 117.66 -10.63 41.57
N LEU A 440 116.69 -9.76 41.31
CA LEU A 440 115.89 -9.09 42.33
C LEU A 440 114.99 -10.12 43.05
N GLY A 441 115.61 -10.91 43.93
CA GLY A 441 114.92 -11.71 44.93
C GLY A 441 114.40 -10.80 46.04
N ASN A 442 113.08 -10.67 46.11
CA ASN A 442 112.31 -10.22 47.28
C ASN A 442 112.74 -8.86 47.88
N HIS A 443 112.49 -7.78 47.16
CA HIS A 443 112.54 -6.42 47.70
C HIS A 443 111.13 -5.99 48.14
N ASN A 444 110.98 -5.67 49.43
CA ASN A 444 109.81 -4.96 49.96
C ASN A 444 109.86 -3.48 49.57
N ALA A 445 109.55 -3.19 48.31
CA ALA A 445 109.37 -1.82 47.86
C ALA A 445 107.96 -1.34 48.27
N THR A 446 107.90 -0.32 49.14
CA THR A 446 106.63 0.34 49.48
C THR A 446 106.30 1.34 48.38
N MET A 447 105.47 0.93 47.43
CA MET A 447 105.00 1.81 46.35
C MET A 447 103.80 2.62 46.86
N ARG A 448 103.94 3.95 46.97
CA ARG A 448 102.80 4.86 47.11
C ARG A 448 102.37 5.26 45.70
N LEU A 449 101.21 4.77 45.27
CA LEU A 449 100.51 5.18 44.05
C LEU A 449 99.75 6.49 44.30
#